data_AF-A0A7Y5KMV3-F1
#
_entry.id   AF-A0A7Y5KMV3-F1
#
_cell.length_a   1.000
_cell.length_b   1.000
_cell.length_c   1.000
_cell.angle_alpha   90.00
_cell.angle_beta   90.00
_cell.angle_gamma   90.00
#
_symmetry.space_group_name_H-M   'P 1'
#
loop_
_entity.id
_entity.type
_entity.pdbx_description
1 polymer ?
#
loop_
_entity_poly.entity_id
_entity_poly.type
_entity_poly.pdbx_seq_one_letter_code
_entity_poly.pdbx_strand_id
1 'polypeptide(L)' 'TREIGRRMNSLQQGGHPKDVAETIAWFAQPGAAAVTGQVVRVCGQSLLGA' A
#
# COMPACT_ATOMS: atom_id res chain seq x y z
N THR A 1 3.55 20.66 -2.00
CA THR A 1 3.35 19.30 -2.55
C THR A 1 3.13 18.23 -1.49
N ARG A 2 3.88 18.21 -0.36
CA ARG A 2 3.74 17.20 0.72
C ARG A 2 2.32 16.98 1.26
N GLU A 3 1.60 18.05 1.61
CA GLU A 3 0.27 17.91 2.23
C GLU A 3 -0.78 17.41 1.24
N ILE A 4 -0.69 17.83 -0.02
CA ILE A 4 -1.57 17.37 -1.09
C ILE A 4 -1.43 15.84 -1.25
N GLY A 5 -0.21 15.31 -1.32
CA GLY A 5 0.01 13.86 -1.40
C GLY A 5 -0.48 13.10 -0.16
N ARG A 6 -0.39 13.70 1.03
CA ARG A 6 -0.88 13.13 2.29
C ARG A 6 -2.41 12.99 2.32
N ARG A 7 -3.14 13.86 1.61
CA ARG A 7 -4.61 13.91 1.66
C ARG A 7 -5.31 13.40 0.40
N MET A 8 -4.62 13.30 -0.74
CA MET A 8 -5.17 12.78 -2.01
C MET A 8 -5.27 11.25 -2.05
N ASN A 9 -6.01 10.70 -1.09
CA ASN A 9 -6.37 9.29 -0.99
C ASN A 9 -7.62 9.17 -0.12
N SER A 10 -8.32 8.05 -0.19
CA SER A 10 -9.61 7.89 0.51
C SER A 10 -9.50 7.84 2.02
N LEU A 11 -8.33 7.50 2.57
CA LEU A 11 -8.06 7.51 4.00
C LEU A 11 -7.67 8.90 4.54
N GLN A 12 -7.51 9.88 3.66
CA GLN A 12 -7.16 11.26 3.97
C GLN A 12 -5.93 11.40 4.89
N GLN A 13 -5.00 10.45 4.85
CA GLN A 13 -3.79 10.47 5.67
C GLN A 13 -2.60 9.86 4.93
N GLY A 14 -1.39 10.18 5.40
CA GLY A 14 -0.18 9.52 4.90
C GLY A 14 -0.03 8.17 5.58
N GLY A 15 0.47 7.19 4.83
CA GLY A 15 0.80 5.88 5.41
C GLY A 15 1.98 5.94 6.38
N HIS A 16 2.07 4.93 7.23
CA HIS A 16 3.21 4.66 8.09
C HIS A 16 4.07 3.54 7.49
N PRO A 17 5.37 3.48 7.84
CA PRO A 17 6.25 2.40 7.36
C PRO A 17 5.74 0.98 7.66
N LYS A 18 5.02 0.80 8.78
CA LYS A 18 4.44 -0.50 9.16
C LYS A 18 3.40 -1.00 8.15
N ASP A 19 2.65 -0.12 7.50
CA ASP A 19 1.57 -0.51 6.57
C ASP A 19 2.16 -1.17 5.31
N VAL A 20 3.33 -0.67 4.87
CA VAL A 20 4.12 -1.28 3.79
C VAL A 20 4.71 -2.61 4.24
N ALA A 21 5.29 -2.65 5.45
CA ALA A 21 5.91 -3.85 5.99
C ALA A 21 4.90 -5.00 6.15
N GLU A 22 3.67 -4.72 6.59
CA GLU A 22 2.61 -5.72 6.72
C GLU A 22 2.24 -6.35 5.37
N THR A 23 2.16 -5.54 4.30
CA THR A 23 1.86 -6.06 2.96
C THR A 23 3.00 -6.94 2.42
N ILE A 24 4.25 -6.54 2.66
CA ILE A 24 5.43 -7.35 2.30
C ILE A 24 5.45 -8.66 3.11
N ALA A 25 5.21 -8.57 4.41
CA ALA A 25 5.18 -9.73 5.30
C ALA A 25 4.10 -10.72 4.87
N TRP A 26 2.91 -10.23 4.48
CA TRP A 26 1.84 -11.06 3.93
C TRP A 26 2.30 -11.85 2.70
N PHE A 27 2.97 -11.21 1.72
CA PHE A 27 3.54 -11.93 0.58
C PHE A 27 4.60 -12.97 0.97
N ALA A 28 5.34 -12.73 2.05
CA ALA A 28 6.40 -13.64 2.52
C ALA A 28 5.87 -14.80 3.38
N GLN A 29 4.61 -14.79 3.79
CA GLN A 29 4.04 -15.86 4.63
C GLN A 29 3.93 -17.18 3.86
N PRO A 30 4.18 -18.33 4.50
CA PRO A 30 4.02 -19.64 3.86
C PRO A 30 2.62 -19.87 3.23
N GLY A 31 1.58 -19.30 3.84
CA GLY A 31 0.20 -19.39 3.35
C GLY A 31 -0.07 -18.60 2.06
N ALA A 32 0.83 -17.70 1.66
CA ALA A 32 0.70 -16.89 0.44
C ALA A 32 1.38 -17.52 -0.79
N ALA A 33 1.81 -18.79 -0.72
CA ALA A 33 2.56 -19.45 -1.81
C ALA A 33 1.85 -19.46 -3.17
N ALA A 34 0.52 -19.39 -3.20
CA ALA A 34 -0.28 -19.30 -4.43
C ALA A 34 -0.41 -17.88 -5.00
N VAL A 35 0.06 -16.85 -4.28
CA VAL A 35 -0.04 -15.44 -4.67
C VAL A 35 1.28 -15.00 -5.32
N THR A 36 1.33 -15.04 -6.65
CA THR A 36 2.51 -14.67 -7.44
C THR A 36 2.16 -13.68 -8.56
N GLY A 37 3.16 -12.93 -9.03
CA GLY A 37 3.03 -11.95 -10.12
C GLY A 37 2.17 -10.71 -9.81
N GLN A 38 1.87 -10.46 -8.53
CA GLN A 38 1.01 -9.35 -8.13
C GLN A 38 1.80 -8.05 -7.91
N VAL A 39 1.17 -6.92 -8.25
CA VAL A 39 1.61 -5.59 -7.83
C VAL A 39 0.48 -4.97 -7.02
N VAL A 40 0.70 -4.81 -5.71
CA VAL A 40 -0.30 -4.29 -4.77
C VAL A 40 0.12 -2.90 -4.28
N ARG A 41 -0.74 -1.90 -4.46
CA ARG A 41 -0.48 -0.54 -3.99
C ARG A 41 -0.83 -0.39 -2.52
N VAL A 42 0.16 -0.04 -1.69
CA VAL A 42 -0.04 0.36 -0.28
C VAL A 42 -0.19 1.88 -0.20
N CYS A 43 -1.36 2.40 -0.61
CA CYS A 43 -1.52 3.83 -0.89
C CYS A 43 -2.76 4.50 -0.28
N GLY A 44 -3.53 3.80 0.55
CA GLY A 44 -4.81 4.31 1.06
C GLY A 44 -5.82 4.65 -0.03
N GLN A 45 -5.70 4.01 -1.21
CA GLN A 45 -6.42 4.36 -2.45
C GLN A 45 -6.12 5.79 -2.92
N SER A 46 -4.85 6.08 -3.23
CA SER A 46 -4.47 7.40 -3.76
C SER A 46 -5.02 7.63 -5.17
N LEU A 47 -5.44 8.87 -5.43
CA LEU A 47 -6.00 9.35 -6.70
C LEU A 47 -5.01 9.27 -7.88
N LEU A 48 -3.71 9.18 -7.61
CA LEU A 48 -2.69 8.99 -8.65
C LEU A 48 -2.74 7.54 -9.16
N GLY A 49 -2.77 7.36 -10.48
CA GLY A 49 -2.81 6.07 -11.16
C GLY A 49 -2.76 6.22 -12.68
N ALA A 50 -2.79 5.09 -13.38
CA ALA A 50 -2.96 4.97 -14.82
C ALA A 50 -4.25 4.19 -15.12
#